data_AF-A0A7S3ZMP8-F1
#
_entry.id   AF-A0A7S3ZMP8-F1
#
_cell.length_a   1.000
_cell.length_b   1.000
_cell.length_c   1.000
_cell.angle_alpha   90.00
_cell.angle_beta   90.00
_cell.angle_gamma   90.00
#
_symmetry.space_group_name_H-M   'P 1'
#
loop_
_entity.id
_entity.type
_entity.pdbx_description
1 polymer ?
#
loop_
_entity_poly.entity_id
_entity_poly.type
_entity_poly.pdbx_seq_one_letter_code
_entity_poly.pdbx_strand_id
1 'polypeptide(L)'
;AAQCSMARRALAAAAIFTRQASALAYDARFRSKVDGLVARRRGDLLVVLEDCTDPANAASIARVCDGFGVPELLFVTSRAPAPKFDPRGEGLRRLSASATQWVKLTSYSSVDASA
;
A
#
# COMPACT_ATOMS: atom_id res chain seq x y z
N ALA A 1 2.62 51.46 16.93
CA ALA A 1 2.15 50.65 15.77
C ALA A 1 3.22 49.72 15.18
N ALA A 2 4.44 50.20 14.89
CA ALA A 2 5.51 49.42 14.25
C ALA A 2 5.98 48.17 15.03
N GLN A 3 6.11 48.26 16.36
CA GLN A 3 6.48 47.11 17.22
C GLN A 3 5.41 45.99 17.20
N CYS A 4 4.13 46.35 17.15
CA CYS A 4 3.01 45.39 17.05
C CYS A 4 2.97 44.70 15.66
N SER A 5 3.39 45.40 14.59
CA SER A 5 3.53 44.82 13.24
C SER A 5 4.71 43.85 13.15
N MET A 6 5.86 44.19 13.74
CA MET A 6 7.03 43.30 13.80
C MET A 6 6.75 42.02 14.58
N ALA A 7 6.08 42.11 15.74
CA ALA A 7 5.73 40.94 16.55
C ALA A 7 4.82 39.96 15.79
N ARG A 8 3.82 40.47 15.05
CA ARG A 8 2.95 39.65 14.19
C ARG A 8 3.70 38.96 13.05
N ARG A 9 4.65 39.66 12.41
CA ARG A 9 5.50 39.09 11.37
C ARG A 9 6.42 37.99 11.91
N ALA A 10 7.01 38.21 13.09
CA ALA A 10 7.84 37.21 13.76
C ALA A 10 7.04 35.95 14.12
N LEU A 11 5.83 36.11 14.65
CA LEU A 11 4.91 35.00 14.93
C LEU A 11 4.54 34.21 13.66
N ALA A 12 4.23 34.91 12.56
CA ALA A 12 3.92 34.26 11.29
C ALA A 12 5.12 33.50 10.72
N ALA A 13 6.32 34.08 10.76
CA ALA A 13 7.55 33.42 10.34
C ALA A 13 7.86 32.18 11.18
N ALA A 14 7.71 32.27 12.51
CA ALA A 14 7.87 31.13 13.41
C ALA A 14 6.86 30.02 13.10
N ALA A 15 5.59 30.35 12.84
CA ALA A 15 4.58 29.37 12.46
C ALA A 15 4.90 28.67 11.12
N ILE A 16 5.39 29.40 10.13
CA ILE A 16 5.84 28.83 8.85
C ILE A 16 7.02 27.88 9.09
N PHE A 17 8.01 28.31 9.86
CA PHE A 17 9.19 27.51 10.17
C PHE A 17 8.81 26.20 10.88
N THR A 18 7.94 26.27 11.91
CA THR A 18 7.48 25.07 12.63
C THR A 18 6.73 24.10 11.72
N ARG A 19 5.91 24.60 10.79
CA ARG A 19 5.22 23.75 9.79
C ARG A 19 6.21 23.09 8.84
N GLN A 20 7.20 23.83 8.33
CA GLN A 20 8.24 23.27 7.47
C GLN A 20 9.07 22.20 8.19
N ALA A 21 9.50 22.47 9.43
CA ALA A 21 10.23 21.50 10.23
C ALA A 21 9.41 20.22 10.50
N SER A 22 8.12 20.38 10.79
CA SER A 22 7.20 19.24 10.99
C SER A 22 7.01 18.41 9.72
N ALA A 23 6.90 19.05 8.55
CA ALA A 23 6.78 18.37 7.27
C ALA A 23 8.05 17.55 6.94
N LEU A 24 9.23 18.15 7.11
CA LEU A 24 10.50 17.45 6.91
C LEU A 24 10.67 16.25 7.85
N ALA A 25 10.26 16.40 9.11
CA ALA A 25 10.29 15.30 10.07
C ALA A 25 9.31 14.17 9.70
N TYR A 26 8.12 14.51 9.20
CA TYR A 26 7.15 13.53 8.70
C TYR A 26 7.71 12.75 7.50
N ASP A 27 8.29 13.44 6.53
CA ASP A 27 8.88 12.83 5.33
C ASP A 27 10.04 11.89 5.70
N ALA A 28 10.92 12.30 6.60
CA ALA A 28 12.02 11.47 7.09
C ALA A 28 11.51 10.20 7.78
N ARG A 29 10.49 10.32 8.63
CA ARG A 29 9.86 9.16 9.29
C ARG A 29 9.17 8.25 8.30
N PHE A 30 8.46 8.81 7.31
CA PHE A 30 7.81 8.03 6.27
C PHE A 30 8.83 7.25 5.45
N ARG A 31 9.92 7.91 5.01
CA ARG A 31 10.99 7.27 4.27
C ARG A 31 11.63 6.12 5.03
N SER A 32 11.96 6.33 6.30
CA SER A 32 12.51 5.26 7.15
C SER A 32 11.58 4.04 7.26
N LYS A 33 10.25 4.25 7.31
CA LYS A 33 9.27 3.16 7.29
C LYS A 33 9.26 2.43 5.95
N VAL A 34 9.27 3.17 4.83
CA VAL A 34 9.28 2.59 3.48
C VAL A 34 10.55 1.77 3.27
N ASP A 35 11.71 2.31 3.63
CA ASP A 35 13.00 1.61 3.53
C ASP A 35 12.98 0.31 4.35
N GLY A 36 12.40 0.35 5.55
CA GLY A 36 12.22 -0.83 6.40
C GLY A 36 11.25 -1.88 5.83
N LEU A 37 10.22 -1.47 5.08
CA LEU A 37 9.31 -2.38 4.37
C LEU A 37 10.01 -3.04 3.18
N VAL A 38 10.72 -2.25 2.37
CA VAL A 38 11.46 -2.73 1.20
C VAL A 38 12.53 -3.74 1.61
N ALA A 39 13.29 -3.45 2.67
CA ALA A 39 14.35 -4.34 3.17
C ALA A 39 13.84 -5.71 3.66
N ARG A 40 12.54 -5.85 3.96
CA ARG A 40 11.93 -7.10 4.43
C ARG A 40 11.29 -7.92 3.31
N ARG A 41 11.25 -7.40 2.07
CA ARG A 41 10.68 -8.14 0.94
C ARG A 41 11.54 -9.35 0.61
N ARG A 42 10.89 -10.48 0.37
CA ARG A 42 11.55 -11.74 0.03
C ARG A 42 11.14 -12.23 -1.35
N GLY A 43 12.11 -12.51 -2.22
CA GLY A 43 11.89 -13.03 -3.57
C GLY A 43 11.86 -14.56 -3.67
N ASP A 44 11.93 -15.27 -2.54
CA ASP A 44 12.01 -16.74 -2.45
C ASP A 44 10.65 -17.40 -2.16
N LEU A 45 9.59 -16.62 -1.96
CA LEU A 45 8.25 -17.09 -1.67
C LEU A 45 7.24 -16.48 -2.66
N LEU A 46 6.44 -17.35 -3.26
CA LEU A 46 5.34 -17.00 -4.16
C LEU A 46 4.03 -17.56 -3.61
N VAL A 47 2.96 -16.77 -3.69
CA VAL A 47 1.62 -17.18 -3.28
C VAL A 47 0.69 -17.15 -4.49
N VAL A 48 -0.02 -18.26 -4.70
CA VAL A 48 -1.00 -18.43 -5.79
C VAL A 48 -2.38 -18.67 -5.19
N LEU A 49 -3.35 -17.90 -5.64
CA LEU A 49 -4.77 -17.99 -5.31
C LEU A 49 -5.52 -18.59 -6.50
N GLU A 50 -5.80 -19.88 -6.41
CA GLU A 50 -6.60 -20.57 -7.41
C GLU A 50 -8.09 -20.47 -7.06
N ASP A 51 -8.88 -19.93 -8.00
CA ASP A 51 -10.33 -19.79 -7.91
C ASP A 51 -10.83 -19.16 -6.58
N CYS A 52 -10.07 -18.20 -6.03
CA CYS A 52 -10.50 -17.41 -4.89
C CYS A 52 -11.57 -16.41 -5.34
N THR A 53 -12.83 -16.67 -5.00
CA THR A 53 -13.99 -15.87 -5.45
C THR A 53 -14.48 -14.86 -4.41
N ASP A 54 -14.00 -14.93 -3.16
CA ASP A 54 -14.38 -14.01 -2.09
C ASP A 54 -13.34 -12.89 -1.94
N PRO A 55 -13.70 -11.61 -2.21
CA PRO A 55 -12.80 -10.47 -2.03
C PRO A 55 -12.29 -10.32 -0.59
N ALA A 56 -13.05 -10.73 0.43
CA ALA A 56 -12.62 -10.61 1.83
C ALA A 56 -11.46 -11.57 2.15
N ASN A 57 -11.48 -12.76 1.57
CA ASN A 57 -10.40 -13.75 1.69
C ASN A 57 -9.17 -13.28 0.94
N ALA A 58 -9.32 -12.86 -0.32
CA ALA A 58 -8.22 -12.31 -1.11
C ALA A 58 -7.57 -11.09 -0.42
N ALA A 59 -8.36 -10.18 0.17
CA ALA A 59 -7.86 -9.04 0.91
C ALA A 59 -7.08 -9.46 2.17
N SER A 60 -7.58 -10.45 2.90
CA SER A 60 -6.90 -10.96 4.08
C SER A 60 -5.56 -11.61 3.74
N ILE A 61 -5.51 -12.35 2.64
CA ILE A 61 -4.28 -12.98 2.14
C ILE A 61 -3.30 -11.92 1.64
N ALA A 62 -3.75 -10.87 0.96
CA ALA A 62 -2.90 -9.74 0.58
C ALA A 62 -2.26 -9.07 1.81
N ARG A 63 -3.00 -8.88 2.91
CA ARG A 63 -2.46 -8.34 4.17
C ARG A 63 -1.42 -9.25 4.81
N VAL A 64 -1.62 -10.56 4.73
CA VAL A 64 -0.63 -11.54 5.19
C VAL A 64 0.62 -11.47 4.33
N CYS A 65 0.48 -11.46 3.00
CA CYS A 65 1.60 -11.32 2.06
C CYS A 65 2.41 -10.05 2.35
N ASP A 66 1.73 -8.92 2.58
CA ASP A 66 2.37 -7.65 2.94
C ASP A 66 3.17 -7.75 4.24
N GLY A 67 2.58 -8.31 5.29
CA GLY A 67 3.23 -8.47 6.60
C GLY A 67 4.44 -9.41 6.60
N PHE A 68 4.43 -10.43 5.75
CA PHE A 68 5.52 -11.40 5.62
C PHE A 68 6.55 -11.02 4.53
N GLY A 69 6.34 -9.90 3.82
CA GLY A 69 7.27 -9.43 2.81
C GLY A 69 7.17 -10.18 1.47
N VAL A 70 6.08 -10.89 1.20
CA VAL A 70 5.81 -11.46 -0.13
C VAL A 70 5.51 -10.32 -1.10
N PRO A 71 6.25 -10.21 -2.22
CA PRO A 71 6.15 -9.06 -3.12
C PRO A 71 5.00 -9.19 -4.13
N GLU A 72 4.55 -10.42 -4.41
CA GLU A 72 3.59 -10.70 -5.47
C GLU A 72 2.60 -11.80 -5.09
N LEU A 73 1.34 -11.58 -5.45
CA LEU A 73 0.22 -12.49 -5.28
C LEU A 73 -0.37 -12.80 -6.66
N LEU A 74 -0.36 -14.08 -7.03
CA LEU A 74 -0.90 -14.53 -8.31
C LEU A 74 -2.33 -15.00 -8.12
N PHE A 75 -3.23 -14.56 -8.99
CA PHE A 75 -4.60 -15.06 -9.10
C PHE A 75 -4.69 -15.94 -10.33
N VAL A 76 -5.13 -17.18 -10.15
CA VAL A 76 -5.47 -18.07 -11.26
C VAL A 76 -6.97 -18.29 -11.19
N THR A 77 -7.69 -17.87 -12.22
CA THR A 77 -9.14 -17.98 -12.26
C THR A 77 -9.54 -18.72 -13.52
N SER A 78 -9.79 -20.02 -13.36
CA SER A 78 -10.12 -20.94 -14.45
C SER A 78 -11.62 -20.94 -14.77
N ARG A 79 -12.44 -20.61 -13.77
CA ARG A 79 -13.89 -20.44 -13.89
C ARG A 79 -14.22 -19.01 -14.27
N ALA A 80 -15.33 -18.80 -14.98
CA ALA A 80 -15.82 -17.44 -15.25
C ALA A 80 -15.87 -16.67 -13.92
N PRO A 81 -15.21 -15.49 -13.81
CA PRO A 81 -15.19 -14.76 -12.56
C PRO A 81 -16.64 -14.49 -12.16
N ALA A 82 -17.00 -14.83 -10.93
CA ALA A 82 -18.29 -14.42 -10.39
C ALA A 82 -18.38 -12.89 -10.58
N PRO A 83 -19.53 -12.32 -10.98
CA PRO A 83 -19.65 -10.90 -11.38
C PRO A 83 -19.27 -9.88 -10.29
N LYS A 84 -18.86 -10.34 -9.11
CA LYS A 84 -18.56 -9.55 -7.92
C LYS A 84 -17.07 -9.51 -7.53
N PHE A 85 -16.18 -10.27 -8.18
CA PHE A 85 -14.76 -10.28 -7.82
C PHE A 85 -13.85 -9.97 -8.99
N ASP A 86 -13.25 -8.79 -8.94
CA ASP A 86 -12.14 -8.38 -9.79
C ASP A 86 -10.90 -8.21 -8.90
N PRO A 87 -9.84 -9.04 -9.07
CA PRO A 87 -8.58 -8.92 -8.33
C PRO A 87 -7.90 -7.56 -8.49
N ARG A 88 -8.22 -6.79 -9.54
CA ARG A 88 -7.72 -5.43 -9.76
C ARG A 88 -8.76 -4.36 -9.46
N GLY A 89 -9.94 -4.76 -9.00
CA GLY A 89 -11.08 -3.90 -8.78
C GLY A 89 -11.08 -3.18 -7.42
N GLU A 90 -11.96 -2.19 -7.32
CA GLU A 90 -12.09 -1.33 -6.13
C GLU A 90 -12.47 -2.12 -4.86
N GLY A 91 -13.23 -3.22 -5.02
CA GLY A 91 -13.66 -4.06 -3.91
C GLY A 91 -12.49 -4.62 -3.10
N LEU A 92 -11.47 -5.15 -3.79
CA LEU A 92 -10.27 -5.67 -3.14
C LEU A 92 -9.43 -4.54 -2.54
N ARG A 93 -9.25 -3.44 -3.27
CA ARG A 93 -8.48 -2.27 -2.82
C ARG A 93 -9.00 -1.76 -1.48
N ARG A 94 -10.31 -1.55 -1.36
CA ARG A 94 -10.97 -1.07 -0.13
C ARG A 94 -10.81 -2.01 1.07
N LEU A 95 -10.83 -3.32 0.85
CA LEU A 95 -10.77 -4.32 1.93
C LEU A 95 -9.33 -4.64 2.39
N SER A 96 -8.34 -4.41 1.53
CA SER A 96 -6.95 -4.83 1.75
C SER A 96 -6.14 -3.96 2.72
N ALA A 97 -6.72 -2.91 3.30
CA ALA A 97 -6.03 -1.98 4.21
C ALA A 97 -4.68 -1.48 3.67
N SER A 98 -4.64 -1.06 2.40
CA SER A 98 -3.46 -0.63 1.62
C SER A 98 -2.46 -1.71 1.21
N ALA A 99 -2.63 -2.97 1.60
CA ALA A 99 -1.69 -4.05 1.24
C ALA A 99 -1.51 -4.20 -0.27
N THR A 100 -2.57 -3.98 -1.05
CA THR A 100 -2.53 -4.04 -2.53
C THR A 100 -1.74 -2.91 -3.20
N GLN A 101 -1.30 -1.90 -2.45
CA GLN A 101 -0.33 -0.90 -2.94
C GLN A 101 1.11 -1.43 -2.89
N TRP A 102 1.37 -2.43 -2.05
CA TRP A 102 2.71 -2.94 -1.77
C TRP A 102 2.94 -4.37 -2.25
N VAL A 103 1.86 -5.13 -2.44
CA VAL A 103 1.88 -6.47 -3.02
C VAL A 103 1.36 -6.38 -4.45
N LYS A 104 2.21 -6.74 -5.41
CA LYS A 104 1.85 -6.80 -6.83
C LYS A 104 0.79 -7.88 -7.04
N LEU A 105 -0.26 -7.56 -7.79
CA LEU A 105 -1.32 -8.51 -8.13
C LEU A 105 -1.27 -8.86 -9.61
N THR A 106 -1.08 -10.14 -9.91
CA THR A 106 -1.04 -10.65 -11.29
C THR A 106 -2.13 -11.69 -11.46
N SER A 107 -2.89 -11.60 -12.55
CA SER A 107 -4.01 -12.49 -12.81
C SER A 107 -3.78 -13.29 -14.09
N TYR A 108 -4.05 -14.58 -14.03
CA TYR A 108 -3.96 -15.54 -15.12
C TYR A 108 -5.30 -16.27 -15.30
N SER A 109 -5.60 -16.65 -16.53
CA SER A 109 -6.80 -17.41 -16.90
C SER A 109 -6.66 -18.92 -16.67
N SER A 110 -5.45 -19.42 -16.49
CA SER A 110 -5.15 -20.83 -16.22
C SER A 110 -3.79 -20.98 -15.54
N VAL A 111 -3.54 -22.14 -14.93
CA VAL A 111 -2.25 -22.46 -14.31
C VAL A 111 -1.15 -22.50 -15.36
N ASP A 112 -1.40 -23.11 -16.53
CA ASP A 112 -0.43 -23.21 -17.62
C ASP A 112 -0.01 -21.84 -18.18
N ALA A 113 -0.87 -20.82 -18.08
CA ALA A 113 -0.57 -19.45 -18.51
C ALA A 113 0.33 -18.68 -17.54
N SER A 114 0.66 -19.26 -16.37
CA SER A 114 1.48 -18.63 -15.32
C SER A 114 2.97 -19.03 -15.35
N ALA A 115 3.35 -19.94 -16.25
CA ALA A 115 4.73 -20.36 -16.53
C ALA A 115 5.44 -19.38 -17.48
#